data_AF-A0A7W9B4W4-F1
#
_entry.id   AF-A0A7W9B4W4-F1
#
_cell.length_a   1.000
_cell.length_b   1.000
_cell.length_c   1.000
_cell.angle_alpha   90.00
_cell.angle_beta   90.00
_cell.angle_gamma   90.00
#
_symmetry.space_group_name_H-M   'P 1'
#
loop_
_entity.id
_entity.type
_entity.pdbx_description
1 polymer ?
#
loop_
_entity_poly.entity_id
_entity_poly.type
_entity_poly.pdbx_seq_one_letter_code
_entity_poly.pdbx_strand_id
1 'polypeptide(L)'
;MNYRFLGKQKTLSFGAWPDVGLAGARAKRDEARQLLATGRDPAEQARLEKATASIAAANTFKAVAEEWLAKVTKEGLSPATLKKNRWLLDFSYQFIGHRPIAEIKPFELLTLLRKYETKGKHETALRLRSICGQVFRYAIATVRADRDVAADLRGALITTKVTHRAAITTPAEVGALLRAIESYEGHPSTLISLRLLPHVFVRPGELRGRVRQGGVISAVAVGPRQAALAVMCRG
;
A
#
# COMPACT_ATOMS: atom_id res chain seq x y z
N MET A 1 -38.64 -11.68 -25.70
CA MET A 1 -38.78 -10.74 -26.83
C MET A 1 -37.97 -11.26 -27.99
N ASN A 2 -38.60 -11.45 -29.14
CA ASN A 2 -37.90 -11.81 -30.38
C ASN A 2 -37.47 -10.52 -31.08
N TYR A 3 -36.25 -10.48 -31.60
CA TYR A 3 -35.70 -9.35 -32.34
C TYR A 3 -34.75 -9.84 -33.43
N ARG A 4 -34.40 -8.95 -34.36
CA ARG A 4 -33.38 -9.21 -35.38
C ARG A 4 -32.23 -8.22 -35.21
N PHE A 5 -31.01 -8.74 -35.28
CA PHE A 5 -29.80 -7.93 -35.28
C PHE A 5 -28.85 -8.50 -36.32
N LEU A 6 -28.34 -7.64 -37.23
CA LEU A 6 -27.47 -8.02 -38.35
C LEU A 6 -27.99 -9.23 -39.15
N GLY A 7 -29.28 -9.22 -39.49
CA GLY A 7 -29.92 -10.27 -40.29
C GLY A 7 -30.23 -11.59 -39.54
N LYS A 8 -29.77 -11.76 -38.29
CA LYS A 8 -30.04 -12.96 -37.48
C LYS A 8 -31.18 -12.72 -36.49
N GLN A 9 -32.08 -13.69 -36.36
CA GLN A 9 -33.14 -13.67 -35.35
C GLN A 9 -32.59 -14.15 -34.00
N LYS A 10 -32.91 -13.41 -32.94
CA LYS A 10 -32.51 -13.72 -31.56
C LYS A 10 -33.69 -13.54 -30.61
N THR A 11 -33.63 -14.22 -29.47
CA THR A 11 -34.64 -14.17 -28.41
C THR A 11 -34.00 -13.71 -27.11
N LEU A 12 -34.54 -12.66 -26.50
CA LEU A 12 -34.12 -12.13 -25.20
C LEU A 12 -35.17 -12.45 -24.13
N SER A 13 -34.76 -13.05 -23.02
CA SER A 13 -35.59 -13.27 -21.82
C SER A 13 -35.27 -12.21 -20.76
N PHE A 14 -36.29 -11.75 -20.02
CA PHE A 14 -36.15 -10.66 -19.04
C PHE A 14 -36.16 -11.12 -17.58
N GLY A 15 -36.33 -12.42 -17.33
CA GLY A 15 -36.46 -13.05 -16.03
C GLY A 15 -37.62 -14.05 -15.99
N ALA A 16 -37.71 -14.82 -14.90
CA ALA A 16 -38.84 -15.69 -14.60
C ALA A 16 -39.90 -14.93 -13.78
N TRP A 17 -41.17 -15.33 -13.93
CA TRP A 17 -42.24 -14.92 -13.02
C TRP A 17 -42.17 -15.79 -11.76
N PRO A 18 -42.32 -15.27 -10.53
CA PRO A 18 -42.75 -13.92 -10.15
C PRO A 18 -41.63 -12.89 -9.89
N ASP A 19 -40.36 -13.26 -10.05
CA ASP A 19 -39.21 -12.37 -9.76
C ASP A 19 -39.22 -11.08 -10.61
N VAL A 20 -39.78 -11.14 -11.82
CA VAL A 20 -39.95 -9.97 -12.69
C VAL A 20 -41.43 -9.75 -12.97
N GLY A 21 -41.97 -8.68 -12.38
CA GLY A 21 -43.34 -8.24 -12.61
C GLY A 21 -43.60 -7.79 -14.05
N LEU A 22 -44.87 -7.77 -14.46
CA LEU A 22 -45.29 -7.39 -15.81
C LEU A 22 -44.84 -5.96 -16.19
N ALA A 23 -44.86 -5.04 -15.23
CA ALA A 23 -44.35 -3.68 -15.41
C ALA A 23 -42.83 -3.65 -15.65
N GLY A 24 -42.05 -4.40 -14.86
CA GLY A 24 -40.60 -4.50 -15.02
C GLY A 24 -40.19 -5.16 -16.34
N ALA A 25 -40.95 -6.17 -16.80
CA ALA A 25 -40.74 -6.79 -18.10
C ALA A 25 -40.99 -5.82 -19.28
N ARG A 26 -41.98 -4.92 -19.15
CA ARG A 26 -42.24 -3.86 -20.16
C ARG A 26 -41.11 -2.84 -20.21
N ALA A 27 -40.62 -2.37 -19.06
CA ALA A 27 -39.50 -1.43 -18.98
C ALA A 27 -38.23 -2.01 -19.64
N LYS A 28 -37.82 -3.23 -19.26
CA LYS A 28 -36.65 -3.92 -19.84
C LYS A 28 -36.78 -4.14 -21.35
N ARG A 29 -38.00 -4.38 -21.84
CA ARG A 29 -38.28 -4.51 -23.29
C ARG A 29 -38.01 -3.19 -24.01
N ASP A 30 -38.46 -2.09 -23.44
CA ASP A 30 -38.34 -0.78 -24.06
C ASP A 30 -36.87 -0.29 -24.05
N GLU A 31 -36.12 -0.56 -22.96
CA GLU A 31 -34.65 -0.38 -22.91
C GLU A 31 -33.93 -1.20 -23.99
N ALA A 32 -34.28 -2.48 -24.14
CA ALA A 32 -33.69 -3.34 -25.17
C ALA A 32 -33.98 -2.82 -26.60
N ARG A 33 -35.16 -2.24 -26.84
CA ARG A 33 -35.47 -1.59 -28.13
C ARG A 33 -34.63 -0.33 -28.36
N GLN A 34 -34.41 0.47 -27.34
CA GLN A 34 -33.53 1.65 -27.44
C GLN A 34 -32.09 1.25 -27.77
N LEU A 35 -31.56 0.22 -27.11
CA LEU A 35 -30.23 -0.33 -27.41
C LEU A 35 -30.11 -0.80 -28.87
N LEU A 36 -31.14 -1.51 -29.37
CA LEU A 36 -31.20 -1.93 -30.78
C LEU A 36 -31.25 -0.73 -31.74
N ALA A 37 -31.98 0.33 -31.40
CA ALA A 37 -32.02 1.56 -32.20
C ALA A 37 -30.65 2.26 -32.27
N THR A 38 -29.84 2.16 -31.22
CA THR A 38 -28.44 2.63 -31.21
C THR A 38 -27.44 1.66 -31.88
N GLY A 39 -27.92 0.58 -32.49
CA GLY A 39 -27.10 -0.40 -33.18
C GLY A 39 -26.33 -1.36 -32.26
N ARG A 40 -26.70 -1.47 -30.98
CA ARG A 40 -26.09 -2.40 -30.02
C ARG A 40 -27.00 -3.60 -29.78
N ASP A 41 -26.41 -4.79 -29.71
CA ASP A 41 -27.13 -6.01 -29.37
C ASP A 41 -27.37 -6.10 -27.85
N PRO A 42 -28.62 -6.09 -27.36
CA PRO A 42 -28.93 -6.17 -25.94
C PRO A 42 -28.46 -7.47 -25.26
N ALA A 43 -28.42 -8.59 -26.00
CA ALA A 43 -27.97 -9.86 -25.44
C ALA A 43 -26.45 -9.89 -25.24
N GLU A 44 -25.68 -9.35 -26.19
CA GLU A 44 -24.23 -9.21 -26.03
C GLU A 44 -23.89 -8.17 -24.95
N GLN A 45 -24.63 -7.06 -24.87
CA GLN A 45 -24.45 -6.07 -23.81
C GLN A 45 -24.68 -6.70 -22.42
N ALA A 46 -25.77 -7.43 -22.22
CA ALA A 46 -26.03 -8.14 -20.96
C ALA A 46 -24.96 -9.20 -20.64
N ARG A 47 -24.43 -9.88 -21.66
CA ARG A 47 -23.33 -10.85 -21.50
C ARG A 47 -22.03 -10.17 -21.09
N LEU A 48 -21.69 -9.04 -21.72
CA LEU A 48 -20.51 -8.24 -21.39
C LEU A 48 -20.62 -7.67 -19.98
N GLU A 49 -21.78 -7.15 -19.58
CA GLU A 49 -22.05 -6.67 -18.22
C GLU A 49 -21.88 -7.79 -17.19
N LYS A 50 -22.40 -8.99 -17.47
CA LYS A 50 -22.22 -10.15 -16.58
C LYS A 50 -20.76 -10.60 -16.49
N ALA A 51 -20.04 -10.60 -17.61
CA ALA A 51 -18.63 -10.98 -17.66
C ALA A 51 -17.75 -9.96 -16.92
N THR A 52 -17.98 -8.66 -17.14
CA THR A 52 -17.28 -7.57 -16.45
C THR A 52 -17.57 -7.57 -14.96
N ALA A 53 -18.81 -7.83 -14.54
CA ALA A 53 -19.16 -7.99 -13.12
C ALA A 53 -18.42 -9.18 -12.47
N SER A 54 -18.31 -10.31 -13.18
CA SER A 54 -17.56 -11.48 -12.69
C SER A 54 -16.05 -11.18 -12.55
N ILE A 55 -15.47 -10.52 -13.54
CA ILE A 55 -14.06 -10.10 -13.52
C ILE A 55 -13.82 -9.08 -12.40
N ALA A 56 -14.73 -8.12 -12.21
CA ALA A 56 -14.66 -7.13 -11.14
C ALA A 56 -14.76 -7.78 -9.76
N ALA A 57 -15.64 -8.78 -9.60
CA ALA A 57 -15.75 -9.55 -8.36
C ALA A 57 -14.49 -10.36 -8.04
N ALA A 58 -13.73 -10.80 -9.05
CA ALA A 58 -12.42 -11.43 -8.85
C ALA A 58 -11.31 -10.41 -8.52
N ASN A 59 -11.35 -9.23 -9.14
CA ASN A 59 -10.37 -8.16 -8.99
C ASN A 59 -10.64 -7.25 -7.77
N THR A 60 -10.76 -7.88 -6.60
CA THR A 60 -10.90 -7.15 -5.33
C THR A 60 -9.60 -6.46 -4.93
N PHE A 61 -9.71 -5.41 -4.10
CA PHE A 61 -8.52 -4.72 -3.57
C PHE A 61 -7.57 -5.68 -2.86
N LYS A 62 -8.09 -6.64 -2.07
CA LYS A 62 -7.27 -7.63 -1.39
C LYS A 62 -6.51 -8.53 -2.38
N ALA A 63 -7.19 -9.03 -3.41
CA ALA A 63 -6.54 -9.89 -4.41
C ALA A 63 -5.39 -9.15 -5.11
N VAL A 64 -5.62 -7.90 -5.52
CA VAL A 64 -4.58 -7.08 -6.17
C VAL A 64 -3.44 -6.73 -5.20
N ALA A 65 -3.75 -6.45 -3.93
CA ALA A 65 -2.75 -6.17 -2.91
C ALA A 65 -1.86 -7.39 -2.61
N GLU A 66 -2.41 -8.60 -2.58
CA GLU A 66 -1.63 -9.82 -2.38
C GLU A 66 -0.75 -10.15 -3.59
N GLU A 67 -1.25 -9.96 -4.81
CA GLU A 67 -0.45 -10.09 -6.04
C GLU A 67 0.69 -9.07 -6.08
N TRP A 68 0.41 -7.82 -5.70
CA TRP A 68 1.43 -6.79 -5.55
C TRP A 68 2.49 -7.18 -4.51
N LEU A 69 2.09 -7.71 -3.35
CA LEU A 69 3.01 -8.21 -2.32
C LEU A 69 3.89 -9.35 -2.87
N ALA A 70 3.33 -10.28 -3.64
CA ALA A 70 4.08 -11.35 -4.27
C ALA A 70 5.11 -10.82 -5.28
N LYS A 71 4.72 -9.81 -6.09
CA LYS A 71 5.64 -9.12 -7.01
C LYS A 71 6.81 -8.47 -6.27
N VAL A 72 6.55 -7.62 -5.26
CA VAL A 72 7.63 -6.92 -4.54
C VAL A 72 8.50 -7.87 -3.72
N THR A 73 7.97 -9.04 -3.35
CA THR A 73 8.76 -10.11 -2.74
C THR A 73 9.78 -10.67 -3.74
N LYS A 74 9.36 -10.94 -4.99
CA LYS A 74 10.26 -11.39 -6.07
C LYS A 74 11.29 -10.32 -6.47
N GLU A 75 10.93 -9.05 -6.36
CA GLU A 75 11.85 -7.91 -6.58
C GLU A 75 12.90 -7.74 -5.46
N GLY A 76 12.86 -8.58 -4.42
CA GLY A 76 13.88 -8.59 -3.37
C GLY A 76 13.63 -7.59 -2.24
N LEU A 77 12.39 -7.14 -2.03
CA LEU A 77 12.05 -6.27 -0.90
C LEU A 77 12.38 -6.96 0.43
N SER A 78 12.96 -6.20 1.37
CA SER A 78 13.42 -6.79 2.63
C SER A 78 12.28 -7.51 3.38
N PRO A 79 12.54 -8.68 4.01
CA PRO A 79 11.51 -9.42 4.76
C PRO A 79 10.87 -8.58 5.88
N ALA A 80 11.64 -7.68 6.49
CA ALA A 80 11.15 -6.78 7.53
C ALA A 80 10.15 -5.76 6.95
N THR A 81 10.43 -5.20 5.77
CA THR A 81 9.52 -4.29 5.08
C THR A 81 8.26 -5.01 4.60
N LEU A 82 8.40 -6.22 4.05
CA LEU A 82 7.26 -7.05 3.63
C LEU A 82 6.31 -7.32 4.78
N LYS A 83 6.83 -7.72 5.95
CA LYS A 83 6.03 -7.95 7.15
C LYS A 83 5.26 -6.69 7.58
N LYS A 84 5.92 -5.52 7.55
CA LYS A 84 5.28 -4.23 7.86
C LYS A 84 4.19 -3.86 6.85
N ASN A 85 4.44 -4.06 5.55
CA ASN A 85 3.48 -3.75 4.50
C ASN A 85 2.24 -4.65 4.61
N ARG A 86 2.42 -5.95 4.85
CA ARG A 86 1.30 -6.89 5.06
C ARG A 86 0.45 -6.47 6.27
N TRP A 87 1.10 -6.20 7.40
CA TRP A 87 0.40 -5.73 8.60
C TRP A 87 -0.39 -4.42 8.39
N LEU A 88 0.15 -3.48 7.61
CA LEU A 88 -0.59 -2.27 7.25
C LEU A 88 -1.79 -2.56 6.36
N LEU A 89 -1.62 -3.42 5.35
CA LEU A 89 -2.69 -3.80 4.43
C LEU A 89 -3.82 -4.56 5.13
N ASP A 90 -3.53 -5.34 6.17
CA ASP A 90 -4.54 -6.04 6.96
C ASP A 90 -5.60 -5.07 7.53
N PHE A 91 -5.21 -3.83 7.87
CA PHE A 91 -6.15 -2.79 8.29
C PHE A 91 -7.10 -2.36 7.17
N SER A 92 -6.61 -2.31 5.93
CA SER A 92 -7.43 -1.96 4.77
C SER A 92 -8.37 -3.08 4.34
N TYR A 93 -7.99 -4.35 4.56
CA TYR A 93 -8.79 -5.49 4.13
C TYR A 93 -10.15 -5.58 4.81
N GLN A 94 -10.24 -5.17 6.07
CA GLN A 94 -11.50 -5.16 6.83
C GLN A 94 -12.53 -4.17 6.28
N PHE A 95 -12.09 -3.12 5.56
CA PHE A 95 -12.98 -2.06 5.07
C PHE A 95 -13.19 -2.11 3.57
N ILE A 96 -12.10 -2.12 2.80
CA ILE A 96 -12.14 -2.03 1.33
C ILE A 96 -11.69 -3.33 0.64
N GLY A 97 -11.28 -4.35 1.41
CA GLY A 97 -10.61 -5.54 0.87
C GLY A 97 -11.45 -6.35 -0.12
N HIS A 98 -12.76 -6.45 0.10
CA HIS A 98 -13.70 -7.21 -0.73
C HIS A 98 -14.27 -6.39 -1.90
N ARG A 99 -14.02 -5.06 -1.93
CA ARG A 99 -14.54 -4.18 -2.98
C ARG A 99 -13.70 -4.35 -4.25
N PRO A 100 -14.31 -4.36 -5.45
CA PRO A 100 -13.58 -4.28 -6.71
C PRO A 100 -12.69 -3.04 -6.75
N ILE A 101 -11.43 -3.19 -7.12
CA ILE A 101 -10.44 -2.08 -7.02
C ILE A 101 -10.82 -0.86 -7.87
N ALA A 102 -11.47 -1.08 -9.02
CA ALA A 102 -11.92 -0.02 -9.92
C ALA A 102 -13.08 0.82 -9.35
N GLU A 103 -13.87 0.25 -8.42
CA GLU A 103 -15.05 0.92 -7.87
C GLU A 103 -14.75 1.76 -6.64
N ILE A 104 -13.60 1.54 -5.99
CA ILE A 104 -13.25 2.20 -4.73
C ILE A 104 -13.15 3.70 -4.95
N LYS A 105 -13.95 4.46 -4.20
CA LYS A 105 -13.94 5.92 -4.25
C LYS A 105 -12.99 6.54 -3.22
N PRO A 106 -12.48 7.77 -3.47
CA PRO A 106 -11.59 8.46 -2.53
C PRO A 106 -12.15 8.61 -1.10
N PHE A 107 -13.46 8.82 -0.95
CA PHE A 107 -14.09 8.98 0.35
C PHE A 107 -14.05 7.69 1.20
N GLU A 108 -14.14 6.51 0.56
CA GLU A 108 -14.07 5.22 1.25
C GLU A 108 -12.68 5.06 1.89
N LEU A 109 -11.63 5.35 1.12
CA LEU A 109 -10.26 5.34 1.60
C LEU A 109 -10.01 6.42 2.67
N LEU A 110 -10.53 7.63 2.50
CA LEU A 110 -10.39 8.70 3.50
C LEU A 110 -11.05 8.31 4.82
N THR A 111 -12.22 7.68 4.78
CA THR A 111 -12.95 7.23 5.97
C THR A 111 -12.12 6.21 6.77
N LEU A 112 -11.46 5.27 6.06
CA LEU A 112 -10.51 4.35 6.68
C LEU A 112 -9.36 5.10 7.36
N LEU A 113 -8.74 6.04 6.65
CA LEU A 113 -7.55 6.77 7.16
C LEU A 113 -7.89 7.65 8.37
N ARG A 114 -9.05 8.32 8.35
CA ARG A 114 -9.52 9.15 9.48
C ARG A 114 -9.74 8.36 10.77
N LYS A 115 -10.12 7.07 10.69
CA LYS A 115 -10.24 6.22 11.90
C LYS A 115 -8.94 6.04 12.66
N TYR A 116 -7.79 6.11 11.98
CA TYR A 116 -6.48 6.02 12.61
C TYR A 116 -5.99 7.39 13.05
N GLU A 117 -6.33 8.44 12.29
CA GLU A 117 -6.07 9.83 12.65
C GLU A 117 -6.76 10.24 13.95
N THR A 118 -8.04 9.92 14.14
CA THR A 118 -8.78 10.23 15.39
C THR A 118 -8.23 9.52 16.61
N LYS A 119 -7.51 8.41 16.41
CA LYS A 119 -6.79 7.67 17.47
C LYS A 119 -5.38 8.23 17.74
N GLY A 120 -5.01 9.35 17.13
CA GLY A 120 -3.66 9.95 17.22
C GLY A 120 -2.57 9.19 16.45
N LYS A 121 -2.92 8.18 15.65
CA LYS A 121 -1.96 7.34 14.90
C LYS A 121 -1.67 7.94 13.51
N HIS A 122 -1.21 9.19 13.49
CA HIS A 122 -0.96 9.95 12.26
C HIS A 122 0.06 9.29 11.32
N GLU A 123 1.18 8.78 11.85
CA GLU A 123 2.19 8.10 11.03
C GLU A 123 1.62 6.84 10.37
N THR A 124 0.82 6.06 11.11
CA THR A 124 0.17 4.86 10.59
C THR A 124 -0.80 5.20 9.47
N ALA A 125 -1.59 6.27 9.61
CA ALA A 125 -2.50 6.73 8.56
C ALA A 125 -1.73 7.15 7.29
N LEU A 126 -0.66 7.95 7.43
CA LEU A 126 0.18 8.37 6.30
C LEU A 126 0.84 7.18 5.60
N ARG A 127 1.35 6.21 6.38
CA ARG A 127 1.99 5.01 5.86
C ARG A 127 0.99 4.11 5.14
N LEU A 128 -0.20 3.93 5.71
CA LEU A 128 -1.30 3.17 5.11
C LEU A 128 -1.71 3.77 3.77
N ARG A 129 -1.95 5.10 3.71
CA ARG A 129 -2.25 5.80 2.44
C ARG A 129 -1.18 5.54 1.38
N SER A 130 0.09 5.64 1.76
CA SER A 130 1.22 5.42 0.84
C SER A 130 1.24 4.00 0.28
N ILE A 131 0.99 2.98 1.12
CA ILE A 131 0.92 1.59 0.70
C ILE A 131 -0.32 1.33 -0.18
N CYS A 132 -1.50 1.84 0.19
CA CYS A 132 -2.69 1.75 -0.65
C CYS A 132 -2.45 2.37 -2.04
N GLY A 133 -1.78 3.52 -2.12
CA GLY A 133 -1.40 4.13 -3.40
C GLY A 133 -0.39 3.30 -4.21
N GLN A 134 0.47 2.49 -3.57
CA GLN A 134 1.32 1.53 -4.29
C GLN A 134 0.48 0.41 -4.91
N VAL A 135 -0.53 -0.09 -4.19
CA VAL A 135 -1.47 -1.10 -4.71
C VAL A 135 -2.29 -0.54 -5.87
N PHE A 136 -2.84 0.68 -5.76
CA PHE A 136 -3.58 1.31 -6.86
C PHE A 136 -2.70 1.54 -8.09
N ARG A 137 -1.46 2.01 -7.93
CA ARG A 137 -0.52 2.15 -9.06
C ARG A 137 -0.21 0.82 -9.73
N TYR A 138 -0.12 -0.27 -8.96
CA TYR A 138 0.01 -1.61 -9.52
C TYR A 138 -1.25 -2.06 -10.27
N ALA A 139 -2.43 -1.74 -9.76
CA ALA A 139 -3.70 -2.01 -10.43
C ALA A 139 -3.82 -1.25 -11.76
N ILE A 140 -3.34 -0.01 -11.82
CA ILE A 140 -3.28 0.78 -13.06
C ILE A 140 -2.33 0.13 -14.07
N ALA A 141 -1.15 -0.29 -13.62
CA ALA A 141 -0.18 -0.96 -14.49
C ALA A 141 -0.70 -2.29 -15.05
N THR A 142 -1.64 -2.95 -14.36
CA THR A 142 -2.29 -4.19 -14.81
C THR A 142 -3.66 -3.96 -15.48
N VAL A 143 -4.03 -2.70 -15.75
CA VAL A 143 -5.29 -2.31 -16.41
C VAL A 143 -6.54 -2.79 -15.65
N ARG A 144 -6.46 -2.79 -14.31
CA ARG A 144 -7.57 -3.16 -13.41
C ARG A 144 -8.19 -1.95 -12.70
N ALA A 145 -7.55 -0.80 -12.77
CA ALA A 145 -8.05 0.47 -12.26
C ALA A 145 -7.58 1.62 -13.16
N ASP A 146 -8.38 2.67 -13.27
CA ASP A 146 -8.05 3.82 -14.13
C ASP A 146 -7.31 4.93 -13.37
N ARG A 147 -7.46 5.00 -12.05
CA ARG A 147 -6.95 6.10 -11.22
C ARG A 147 -6.49 5.65 -9.83
N ASP A 148 -5.44 6.30 -9.34
CA ASP A 148 -4.99 6.18 -7.95
C ASP A 148 -5.77 7.15 -7.04
N VAL A 149 -6.74 6.63 -6.31
CA VAL A 149 -7.55 7.41 -5.36
C VAL A 149 -6.76 7.87 -4.12
N ALA A 150 -5.63 7.23 -3.80
CA ALA A 150 -4.80 7.63 -2.66
C ALA A 150 -3.98 8.90 -2.94
N ALA A 151 -3.78 9.22 -4.23
CA ALA A 151 -3.10 10.43 -4.67
C ALA A 151 -3.89 11.69 -4.28
N ASP A 152 -5.22 11.64 -4.42
CA ASP A 152 -6.14 12.75 -4.10
C ASP A 152 -6.18 13.09 -2.62
N LEU A 153 -5.82 12.12 -1.77
CA LEU A 153 -5.80 12.28 -0.31
C LEU A 153 -4.48 12.85 0.22
N ARG A 154 -3.60 13.33 -0.67
CA ARG A 154 -2.37 14.02 -0.28
C ARG A 154 -2.74 15.37 0.37
N GLY A 155 -2.29 15.59 1.60
CA GLY A 155 -2.63 16.80 2.37
C GLY A 155 -3.99 16.77 3.06
N ALA A 156 -4.82 15.75 2.81
CA ALA A 156 -6.10 15.57 3.50
C ALA A 156 -5.94 15.04 4.94
N LEU A 157 -4.75 14.53 5.29
CA LEU A 157 -4.41 14.00 6.62
C LEU A 157 -3.47 14.96 7.35
N ILE A 158 -3.63 15.03 8.68
CA ILE A 158 -2.73 15.74 9.57
C ILE A 158 -1.35 15.09 9.46
N THR A 159 -0.37 15.91 9.06
CA THR A 159 1.02 15.48 8.99
C THR A 159 1.67 15.64 10.36
N THR A 160 2.23 14.57 10.91
CA THR A 160 2.99 14.63 12.15
C THR A 160 4.21 15.53 11.95
N LYS A 161 4.39 16.53 12.82
CA LYS A 161 5.66 17.25 12.91
C LYS A 161 6.73 16.28 13.39
N VAL A 162 7.68 15.96 12.52
CA VAL A 162 8.77 15.05 12.86
C VAL A 162 9.74 15.77 13.78
N THR A 163 9.73 15.41 15.07
CA THR A 163 10.79 15.82 15.98
C THR A 163 11.98 14.90 15.77
N HIS A 164 12.99 15.39 15.05
CA HIS A 164 14.24 14.67 14.90
C HIS A 164 14.95 14.62 16.26
N ARG A 165 15.44 13.43 16.64
CA ARG A 165 16.37 13.31 17.77
C ARG A 165 17.70 13.88 17.32
N ALA A 166 18.01 15.10 17.77
CA ALA A 166 19.23 15.79 17.40
C ALA A 166 20.46 14.95 17.78
N ALA A 167 21.45 14.94 16.90
CA ALA A 167 22.74 14.35 17.22
C ALA A 167 23.43 15.22 18.27
N ILE A 168 24.05 14.58 19.26
CA ILE A 168 24.97 15.25 20.16
C ILE A 168 26.20 15.65 19.34
N THR A 169 26.50 16.94 19.27
CA THR A 169 27.58 17.50 18.44
C THR A 169 28.66 18.21 19.24
N THR A 170 28.40 18.53 20.51
CA THR A 170 29.35 19.27 21.35
C THR A 170 30.21 18.30 22.20
N PRO A 171 31.52 18.57 22.37
CA PRO A 171 32.39 17.70 23.18
C PRO A 171 31.92 17.52 24.63
N ALA A 172 31.32 18.55 25.23
CA ALA A 172 30.82 18.51 26.60
C ALA A 172 29.65 17.51 26.77
N GLU A 173 28.69 17.55 25.85
CA GLU A 173 27.55 16.63 25.84
C GLU A 173 27.97 15.20 25.49
N VAL A 174 28.95 15.03 24.58
CA VAL A 174 29.55 13.71 24.31
C VAL A 174 30.20 13.15 25.58
N GLY A 175 30.97 13.96 26.30
CA GLY A 175 31.57 13.55 27.57
C GLY A 175 30.53 13.16 28.62
N ALA A 176 29.40 13.87 28.69
CA ALA A 176 28.30 13.52 29.58
C ALA A 176 27.65 12.18 29.19
N LEU A 177 27.44 11.94 27.89
CA LEU A 177 26.92 10.67 27.37
C LEU A 177 27.85 9.50 27.72
N LEU A 178 29.16 9.64 27.50
CA LEU A 178 30.12 8.57 27.79
C LEU A 178 30.14 8.20 29.28
N ARG A 179 30.08 9.19 30.19
CA ARG A 179 29.96 8.92 31.62
C ARG A 179 28.65 8.21 31.98
N ALA A 180 27.54 8.59 31.35
CA ALA A 180 26.26 7.93 31.56
C ALA A 180 26.25 6.47 31.06
N ILE A 181 27.01 6.16 30.00
CA ILE A 181 27.22 4.78 29.52
C ILE A 181 28.00 3.98 30.57
N GLU A 182 29.03 4.55 31.18
CA GLU A 182 29.83 3.87 32.21
C GLU A 182 29.04 3.55 33.48
N SER A 183 28.06 4.39 33.84
CA SER A 183 27.15 4.15 34.98
C SER A 183 25.96 3.24 34.67
N TYR A 184 25.89 2.63 33.48
CA TYR A 184 24.76 1.77 33.10
C TYR A 184 24.86 0.37 33.74
N GLU A 185 23.96 0.06 34.66
CA GLU A 185 23.92 -1.22 35.40
C GLU A 185 23.01 -2.30 34.77
N GLY A 186 22.57 -2.09 33.53
CA GLY A 186 21.72 -3.07 32.85
C GLY A 186 22.48 -4.28 32.30
N HIS A 187 21.83 -5.01 31.38
CA HIS A 187 22.37 -6.26 30.86
C HIS A 187 23.81 -6.11 30.27
N PRO A 188 24.78 -6.99 30.60
CA PRO A 188 26.19 -6.84 30.21
C PRO A 188 26.43 -6.66 28.70
N SER A 189 25.67 -7.37 27.86
CA SER A 189 25.77 -7.23 26.40
C SER A 189 25.37 -5.84 25.90
N THR A 190 24.46 -5.15 26.59
CA THR A 190 24.04 -3.78 26.25
C THR A 190 25.12 -2.80 26.67
N LEU A 191 25.74 -2.98 27.84
CA LEU A 191 26.87 -2.16 28.29
C LEU A 191 28.04 -2.24 27.31
N ILE A 192 28.45 -3.46 26.92
CA ILE A 192 29.52 -3.68 25.92
C ILE A 192 29.16 -3.01 24.59
N SER A 193 27.91 -3.16 24.14
CA SER A 193 27.44 -2.54 22.90
C SER A 193 27.49 -1.01 22.97
N LEU A 194 27.05 -0.42 24.08
CA LEU A 194 27.08 1.03 24.30
C LEU A 194 28.50 1.59 24.36
N ARG A 195 29.45 0.86 24.94
CA ARG A 195 30.88 1.23 24.92
C ARG A 195 31.48 1.14 23.53
N LEU A 196 31.09 0.15 22.73
CA LEU A 196 31.65 -0.06 21.39
C LEU A 196 31.08 0.91 20.34
N LEU A 197 29.80 1.30 20.44
CA LEU A 197 29.11 2.15 19.46
C LEU A 197 29.83 3.47 19.14
N PRO A 198 30.36 4.26 20.11
CA PRO A 198 31.13 5.47 19.85
C PRO A 198 32.42 5.26 19.05
N HIS A 199 32.96 4.04 19.01
CA HIS A 199 34.20 3.75 18.27
C HIS A 199 33.94 3.31 16.83
N VAL A 200 32.84 2.58 16.59
CA VAL A 200 32.55 1.97 15.28
C VAL A 200 31.49 2.73 14.48
N PHE A 201 30.69 3.60 15.10
CA PHE A 201 29.63 4.40 14.48
C PHE A 201 28.61 3.61 13.63
N VAL A 202 28.51 2.29 13.84
CA VAL A 202 27.51 1.45 13.16
C VAL A 202 26.14 1.61 13.82
N ARG A 203 25.08 1.28 13.09
CA ARG A 203 23.73 1.26 13.67
C ARG A 203 23.66 0.17 14.76
N PRO A 204 22.91 0.37 15.87
CA PRO A 204 22.77 -0.64 16.92
C PRO A 204 22.24 -2.00 16.42
N GLY A 205 21.48 -2.02 15.33
CA GLY A 205 21.00 -3.25 14.71
C GLY A 205 22.09 -4.07 14.02
N GLU A 206 23.09 -3.41 13.42
CA GLU A 206 24.25 -4.07 12.80
C GLU A 206 25.17 -4.64 13.88
N LEU A 207 25.36 -3.86 14.97
CA LEU A 207 26.23 -4.26 16.09
C LEU A 207 25.73 -5.52 16.82
N ARG A 208 24.40 -5.65 16.99
CA ARG A 208 23.79 -6.81 17.65
C ARG A 208 23.72 -8.06 16.76
N GLY A 209 24.09 -7.93 15.49
CA GLY A 209 24.08 -9.03 14.52
C GLY A 209 22.68 -9.48 14.09
N ARG A 210 22.40 -9.31 12.80
CA ARG A 210 22.14 -10.50 11.99
C ARG A 210 23.36 -10.68 11.11
N VAL A 211 24.36 -11.41 11.59
CA VAL A 211 25.41 -11.90 10.68
C VAL A 211 24.71 -12.78 9.66
N ARG A 212 24.56 -12.26 8.44
CA ARG A 212 24.22 -13.08 7.28
C ARG A 212 25.41 -14.03 7.12
N GLN A 213 25.29 -15.27 7.58
CA GLN A 213 26.31 -16.29 7.34
C GLN A 213 26.47 -16.42 5.82
N GLY A 214 27.69 -16.16 5.34
CA GLY A 214 28.03 -16.19 3.93
C GLY A 214 28.65 -14.87 3.46
N GLY A 215 29.86 -14.60 3.93
CA GLY A 215 30.62 -13.43 3.53
C GLY A 215 31.54 -13.01 4.65
N VAL A 216 32.82 -13.36 4.50
CA VAL A 216 33.95 -12.82 5.25
C VAL A 216 33.65 -11.37 5.63
N ILE A 217 33.85 -10.99 6.89
CA ILE A 217 34.02 -9.60 7.28
C ILE A 217 35.33 -9.15 6.63
N SER A 218 35.31 -8.93 5.31
CA SER A 218 36.32 -8.17 4.63
C SER A 218 36.09 -6.77 5.14
N ALA A 219 37.12 -6.21 5.76
CA ALA A 219 37.23 -4.79 6.04
C ALA A 219 37.15 -4.04 4.70
N VAL A 220 35.94 -3.86 4.17
CA VAL A 220 35.69 -3.01 3.03
C VAL A 220 35.65 -1.60 3.57
N ALA A 221 36.83 -0.99 3.56
CA ALA A 221 37.07 0.42 3.29
C ALA A 221 35.86 1.32 3.56
N VAL A 222 35.85 1.97 4.73
CA VAL A 222 35.31 3.32 4.82
C VAL A 222 36.10 4.15 3.82
N GLY A 223 35.54 4.35 2.62
CA GLY A 223 36.20 5.11 1.57
C GLY A 223 36.61 6.51 2.08
N PRO A 224 37.74 7.06 1.62
CA PRO A 224 38.37 8.25 2.21
C PRO A 224 37.57 9.56 2.03
N ARG A 225 36.31 9.52 1.57
CA ARG A 225 35.47 10.70 1.30
C ARG A 225 34.50 11.09 2.42
N GLN A 226 34.37 10.32 3.50
CA GLN A 226 33.61 10.76 4.69
C GLN A 226 34.48 11.17 5.88
N ALA A 227 35.80 10.96 5.81
CA ALA A 227 36.76 11.48 6.80
C ALA A 227 37.15 12.96 6.55
N ALA A 228 36.77 13.55 5.41
CA ALA A 228 37.25 14.87 4.99
C ALA A 228 36.46 16.07 5.54
N LEU A 229 35.41 15.87 6.34
CA LEU A 229 34.66 17.00 6.94
C LEU A 229 34.86 17.14 8.46
N ALA A 230 35.95 16.59 9.00
CA ALA A 230 36.27 16.68 10.43
C ALA A 230 37.57 17.47 10.75
N VAL A 231 38.23 18.10 9.77
CA VAL A 231 39.51 18.82 10.01
C VAL A 231 39.61 20.23 9.36
N MET A 232 38.63 20.72 8.61
CA MET A 232 38.66 22.09 8.08
C MET A 232 37.61 22.99 8.73
N CYS A 233 37.96 23.51 9.91
CA CYS A 233 37.56 24.83 10.42
C CYS A 233 38.49 25.16 11.60
N ARG A 234 39.79 25.32 11.32
CA ARG A 234 40.63 26.27 12.04
C ARG A 234 40.86 27.45 11.09
N GLY A 235 40.41 28.60 11.55
CA GLY A 235 40.39 29.90 10.92
C GLY A 235 39.56 30.78 11.84
#